data_AF-A0A6S7K0Y6-F1
#
_entry.id   AF-A0A6S7K0Y6-F1
#
_cell.length_a   1.000
_cell.length_b   1.000
_cell.length_c   1.000
_cell.angle_alpha   90.00
_cell.angle_beta   90.00
_cell.angle_gamma   90.00
#
_symmetry.space_group_name_H-M   'P 1'
#
loop_
_entity.id
_entity.type
_entity.pdbx_description
1 polymer ?
#
loop_
_entity_poly.entity_id
_entity_poly.type
_entity_poly.pdbx_seq_one_letter_code
_entity_poly.pdbx_strand_id
1 'polypeptide(L)'
;DCPNITSGTVDAVFRTYKGREGYVNPADLSRLACEVVGEWKELGRALGLKDWQLTSIDENNPKVGEKSYQMLNNWAKCNPRQATLENLKRALEDMTVGRADLAERYCNVDNGGRNAIK
;
A
#
# COMPACT_ATOMS: atom_id res chain seq x y z
N ASP A 1 8.34 -3.55 18.05
CA ASP A 1 8.94 -2.50 17.21
C ASP A 1 9.13 -2.98 15.79
N CYS A 2 8.88 -2.13 14.80
CA CYS A 2 9.20 -2.44 13.41
C CYS A 2 10.73 -2.54 13.28
N PRO A 3 11.29 -3.61 12.70
CA PRO A 3 12.73 -3.71 12.51
C PRO A 3 13.22 -2.56 11.63
N ASN A 4 14.39 -2.02 11.97
CA ASN A 4 15.05 -0.95 11.23
C ASN A 4 15.66 -1.54 9.95
N ILE A 5 14.84 -1.69 8.89
CA ILE A 5 15.25 -2.32 7.63
C ILE A 5 15.94 -1.26 6.78
N THR A 6 17.25 -1.41 6.57
CA THR A 6 18.07 -0.48 5.79
C THR A 6 17.78 -0.59 4.28
N SER A 7 18.12 0.46 3.54
CA SER A 7 17.86 0.59 2.09
C SER A 7 18.47 -0.51 1.22
N GLY A 8 19.48 -1.24 1.70
CA GLY A 8 20.05 -2.40 0.98
C GLY A 8 19.23 -3.67 1.12
N THR A 9 18.54 -3.84 2.25
CA THR A 9 17.70 -5.01 2.53
C THR A 9 16.35 -4.91 1.83
N VAL A 10 15.79 -3.71 1.67
CA VAL A 10 14.52 -3.51 0.95
C VAL A 10 14.63 -3.90 -0.51
N ASP A 11 15.76 -3.63 -1.17
CA ASP A 11 16.01 -4.01 -2.55
C ASP A 11 16.14 -5.53 -2.70
N ALA A 12 16.80 -6.20 -1.75
CA ALA A 12 16.93 -7.66 -1.73
C ALA A 12 15.59 -8.35 -1.43
N VAL A 13 14.79 -7.81 -0.51
CA VAL A 13 13.42 -8.24 -0.20
C VAL A 13 12.54 -8.04 -1.44
N PHE A 14 12.45 -6.83 -1.98
CA PHE A 14 11.65 -6.55 -3.18
C PHE A 14 12.09 -7.43 -4.37
N ARG A 15 13.39 -7.68 -4.58
CA ARG A 15 13.88 -8.59 -5.63
C ARG A 15 13.54 -10.06 -5.39
N THR A 16 13.49 -10.52 -4.13
CA THR A 16 13.10 -11.91 -3.82
C THR A 16 11.59 -12.14 -3.89
N TYR A 17 10.78 -11.09 -3.79
CA TYR A 17 9.31 -11.16 -3.92
C TYR A 17 8.78 -10.73 -5.30
N LYS A 18 9.64 -10.21 -6.19
CA LYS A 18 9.35 -9.92 -7.59
C LYS A 18 9.06 -11.23 -8.35
N GLY A 19 7.82 -11.70 -8.30
CA GLY A 19 7.37 -12.90 -9.01
C GLY A 19 6.43 -13.83 -8.24
N ARG A 20 6.02 -13.50 -6.99
CA ARG A 20 4.96 -14.25 -6.31
C ARG A 20 3.63 -13.53 -6.49
N GLU A 21 2.63 -14.23 -7.02
CA GLU A 21 1.24 -13.77 -7.07
C GLU A 21 0.83 -13.22 -5.69
N GLY A 22 0.23 -12.03 -5.66
CA GLY A 22 -0.33 -11.44 -4.43
C GLY A 22 0.37 -10.19 -3.88
N TYR A 23 1.43 -9.66 -4.50
CA TYR A 23 2.07 -8.40 -4.09
C TYR A 23 1.70 -7.21 -4.98
N VAL A 24 1.60 -6.03 -4.38
CA VAL A 24 1.31 -4.77 -5.08
C VAL A 24 2.55 -4.32 -5.86
N ASN A 25 2.41 -4.13 -7.17
CA ASN A 25 3.46 -3.58 -8.03
C ASN A 25 3.82 -2.14 -7.57
N PRO A 26 5.11 -1.77 -7.45
CA PRO A 26 5.53 -0.43 -7.05
C PRO A 26 4.91 0.72 -7.86
N ALA A 27 4.71 0.52 -9.17
CA ALA A 27 4.09 1.54 -10.02
C ALA A 27 2.60 1.75 -9.66
N ASP A 28 1.90 0.66 -9.36
CA ASP A 28 0.49 0.69 -8.95
C ASP A 28 0.36 1.25 -7.53
N LEU A 29 1.31 0.96 -6.64
CA LEU A 29 1.39 1.53 -5.30
C LEU A 29 1.58 3.05 -5.33
N SER A 30 2.43 3.57 -6.22
CA SER A 30 2.60 5.02 -6.41
C SER A 30 1.34 5.69 -6.98
N ARG A 31 0.63 5.05 -7.91
CA ARG A 31 -0.64 5.58 -8.44
C ARG A 31 -1.73 5.57 -7.38
N LEU A 32 -1.85 4.46 -6.64
CA LEU A 32 -2.76 4.33 -5.53
C LEU A 32 -2.52 5.43 -4.49
N ALA A 33 -1.26 5.68 -4.12
CA ALA A 33 -0.89 6.74 -3.19
C ALA A 33 -1.42 8.12 -3.61
N CYS A 34 -1.40 8.43 -4.90
CA CYS A 34 -1.95 9.69 -5.44
C CYS A 34 -3.48 9.74 -5.36
N GLU A 35 -4.16 8.60 -5.37
CA GLU A 35 -5.63 8.53 -5.31
C GLU A 35 -6.16 8.52 -3.87
N VAL A 36 -5.38 8.06 -2.87
CA VAL A 36 -5.78 7.99 -1.45
C VAL A 36 -5.22 9.14 -0.59
N VAL A 37 -4.83 10.26 -1.21
CA VAL A 37 -4.23 11.41 -0.51
C VAL A 37 -5.16 11.97 0.57
N GLY A 38 -6.49 11.87 0.38
CA GLY A 38 -7.49 12.31 1.36
C GLY A 38 -7.67 11.35 2.53
N GLU A 39 -7.55 10.05 2.28
CA GLU A 39 -7.93 8.96 3.20
C GLU A 39 -6.72 8.17 3.74
N TRP A 40 -5.49 8.67 3.53
CA TRP A 40 -4.29 7.87 3.78
C TRP A 40 -4.10 7.46 5.25
N LYS A 41 -4.64 8.23 6.21
CA LYS A 41 -4.55 7.88 7.64
C LYS A 41 -5.53 6.77 7.98
N GLU A 42 -6.76 6.87 7.49
CA GLU A 42 -7.83 5.88 7.62
C GLU A 42 -7.38 4.56 6.99
N LEU A 43 -6.84 4.63 5.77
CA LEU A 43 -6.26 3.48 5.08
C LEU A 43 -5.08 2.89 5.87
N GLY A 44 -4.18 3.73 6.38
CA GLY A 44 -3.08 3.27 7.22
C GLY A 44 -3.54 2.49 8.45
N ARG A 45 -4.60 2.95 9.14
CA ARG A 45 -5.20 2.23 10.28
C ARG A 45 -5.86 0.93 9.86
N ALA A 46 -6.60 0.91 8.75
CA ALA A 46 -7.22 -0.30 8.21
C ALA A 46 -6.17 -1.35 7.79
N LEU A 47 -4.99 -0.89 7.37
CA LEU A 47 -3.81 -1.71 7.08
C LEU A 47 -3.02 -2.15 8.33
N GLY A 48 -3.49 -1.78 9.53
CA GLY A 48 -2.90 -2.16 10.81
C GLY A 48 -1.68 -1.34 11.24
N LEU A 49 -1.43 -0.19 10.62
CA LEU A 49 -0.43 0.76 11.12
C LEU A 49 -0.93 1.43 12.40
N LYS A 50 -0.02 1.60 13.36
CA LYS A 50 -0.33 2.27 14.63
C LYS A 50 -0.37 3.78 14.44
N ASP A 51 -1.20 4.47 15.23
CA ASP A 51 -1.33 5.94 15.14
C ASP A 51 0.00 6.68 15.26
N TRP A 52 0.93 6.22 16.11
CA TRP A 52 2.25 6.85 16.21
C TRP A 52 3.08 6.76 14.92
N GLN A 53 2.90 5.71 14.11
CA GLN A 53 3.55 5.58 12.81
C GLN A 53 2.96 6.57 11.81
N LEU A 54 1.64 6.76 11.86
CA LEU A 54 0.92 7.72 11.01
C LEU A 54 1.27 9.16 11.37
N THR A 55 1.31 9.50 12.67
CA THR A 55 1.77 10.81 13.15
C THR A 55 3.21 11.06 12.71
N SER A 56 4.10 10.08 12.85
CA SER A 56 5.48 10.21 12.38
C SER A 56 5.57 10.47 10.87
N ILE A 57 4.75 9.81 10.05
CA ILE A 57 4.69 10.10 8.61
C ILE A 57 4.16 11.51 8.34
N ASP A 58 3.15 11.95 9.09
CA ASP A 58 2.48 13.25 8.93
C ASP A 58 3.43 14.42 9.24
N GLU A 59 4.23 14.27 10.29
CA GLU A 59 5.21 15.26 10.76
C GLU A 59 6.46 15.32 9.87
N ASN A 60 6.94 14.17 9.38
CA ASN A 60 8.19 14.11 8.61
C ASN A 60 8.03 14.45 7.12
N ASN A 61 6.81 14.57 6.60
CA ASN A 61 6.57 14.77 5.17
C ASN A 61 5.64 15.98 4.95
N PRO A 62 6.13 17.14 4.50
CA PRO A 62 5.27 18.32 4.33
C PRO A 62 4.31 18.21 3.13
N LYS A 63 4.63 17.34 2.15
CA LYS A 63 3.81 17.16 0.94
C LYS A 63 2.78 16.05 1.15
N VAL A 64 1.50 16.35 0.96
CA VAL A 64 0.40 15.40 1.23
C VAL A 64 0.51 14.14 0.37
N GLY A 65 0.90 14.26 -0.90
CA GLY A 65 1.14 13.09 -1.76
C GLY A 65 2.34 12.23 -1.35
N GLU A 66 3.31 12.80 -0.63
CA GLU A 66 4.42 12.02 -0.09
C GLU A 66 3.96 11.22 1.15
N LYS A 67 3.04 11.75 1.94
CA LYS A 67 2.50 11.07 3.13
C LYS A 67 1.81 9.76 2.78
N SER A 68 0.94 9.77 1.77
CA SER A 68 0.21 8.58 1.33
C SER A 68 1.15 7.51 0.76
N TYR A 69 2.16 7.92 -0.01
CA TYR A 69 3.17 7.01 -0.51
C TYR A 69 4.00 6.39 0.61
N GLN A 70 4.50 7.21 1.55
CA GLN A 70 5.28 6.74 2.69
C GLN A 70 4.47 5.81 3.60
N MET A 71 3.18 6.06 3.75
CA MET A 71 2.26 5.15 4.46
C MET A 71 2.20 3.77 3.80
N LEU A 72 1.90 3.70 2.50
CA LEU A 72 1.82 2.43 1.77
C LEU A 72 3.16 1.70 1.74
N ASN A 73 4.26 2.46 1.59
CA ASN A 73 5.62 1.95 1.64
C ASN A 73 5.96 1.37 3.03
N ASN A 74 5.57 2.06 4.11
CA ASN A 74 5.78 1.57 5.48
C ASN A 74 4.95 0.33 5.77
N TRP A 75 3.68 0.28 5.33
CA TRP A 75 2.86 -0.92 5.43
C TRP A 75 3.53 -2.12 4.74
N ALA A 76 3.97 -1.94 3.49
CA ALA A 76 4.63 -2.98 2.72
C ALA A 76 5.95 -3.46 3.38
N LYS A 77 6.72 -2.55 3.98
CA LYS A 77 7.99 -2.86 4.65
C LYS A 77 7.82 -3.51 6.02
N CYS A 78 6.87 -3.04 6.82
CA CYS A 78 6.72 -3.48 8.21
C CYS A 78 6.03 -4.84 8.30
N ASN A 79 5.15 -5.14 7.34
CA ASN A 79 4.35 -6.37 7.35
C ASN A 79 4.43 -7.11 6.00
N PRO A 80 5.62 -7.55 5.54
CA PRO A 80 5.77 -8.14 4.21
C PRO A 80 4.88 -9.39 4.00
N ARG A 81 4.59 -10.15 5.07
CA ARG A 81 3.66 -11.29 5.01
C ARG A 81 2.19 -10.90 4.90
N GLN A 82 1.81 -9.71 5.36
CA GLN A 82 0.44 -9.20 5.30
C GLN A 82 0.28 -8.14 4.19
N ALA A 83 1.36 -7.78 3.49
CA ALA A 83 1.37 -6.87 2.36
C ALA A 83 0.81 -7.52 1.08
N THR A 84 -0.34 -8.18 1.23
CA THR A 84 -1.03 -8.90 0.16
C THR A 84 -2.09 -8.02 -0.47
N LEU A 85 -2.40 -8.27 -1.75
CA LEU A 85 -3.50 -7.61 -2.47
C LEU A 85 -4.84 -7.81 -1.76
N GLU A 86 -5.07 -8.94 -1.11
CA GLU A 86 -6.28 -9.21 -0.34
C GLU A 86 -6.43 -8.29 0.87
N ASN A 87 -5.34 -8.09 1.64
CA ASN A 87 -5.38 -7.18 2.77
C ASN A 87 -5.53 -5.72 2.33
N LEU A 88 -4.89 -5.35 1.22
CA LEU A 88 -5.08 -4.03 0.63
C LEU A 88 -6.52 -3.83 0.15
N LYS A 89 -7.10 -4.83 -0.52
CA LYS A 89 -8.50 -4.82 -0.97
C LYS A 89 -9.45 -4.58 0.20
N ARG A 90 -9.32 -5.40 1.25
CA ARG A 90 -10.16 -5.29 2.46
C ARG A 90 -10.00 -3.94 3.15
N ALA A 91 -8.78 -3.38 3.19
CA ALA A 91 -8.55 -2.07 3.80
C ALA A 91 -9.13 -0.93 2.97
N LEU A 92 -9.09 -1.02 1.63
CA LEU A 92 -9.73 -0.04 0.74
C LEU A 92 -11.25 -0.10 0.81
N GLU A 93 -11.82 -1.29 0.97
CA GLU A 93 -13.26 -1.52 1.13
C GLU A 93 -13.78 -1.19 2.54
N ASP A 94 -12.89 -0.94 3.52
CA ASP A 94 -13.29 -0.58 4.87
C ASP A 94 -14.18 0.66 4.86
N MET A 95 -15.26 0.66 5.66
CA MET A 95 -16.24 1.75 5.68
C MET A 95 -15.62 3.12 6.02
N THR A 96 -14.50 3.15 6.75
CA THR A 96 -13.80 4.39 7.09
C THR A 96 -12.98 4.94 5.92
N VAL A 97 -12.56 4.08 4.99
CA VAL A 97 -11.80 4.45 3.79
C VAL A 97 -12.74 4.68 2.61
N GLY A 98 -13.70 3.77 2.39
CA GLY A 98 -14.77 3.90 1.41
C GLY A 98 -14.30 3.88 -0.05
N ARG A 99 -13.13 3.29 -0.34
CA ARG A 99 -12.49 3.27 -1.66
C ARG A 99 -12.56 1.92 -2.35
N ALA A 100 -13.75 1.31 -2.36
CA ALA A 100 -14.01 0.08 -3.09
C ALA A 100 -13.73 0.22 -4.61
N ASP A 101 -13.87 1.44 -5.15
CA ASP A 101 -13.48 1.80 -6.53
C ASP A 101 -11.99 1.52 -6.81
N LEU A 102 -11.12 1.82 -5.84
CA LEU A 102 -9.69 1.57 -5.94
C LEU A 102 -9.35 0.09 -5.71
N ALA A 103 -10.09 -0.56 -4.82
CA ALA A 103 -9.93 -1.98 -4.55
C ALA A 103 -10.16 -2.82 -5.82
N GLU A 104 -11.20 -2.48 -6.59
CA GLU A 104 -11.49 -3.11 -7.88
C GLU A 104 -10.37 -2.87 -8.90
N ARG A 105 -9.85 -1.64 -8.99
CA ARG A 105 -8.83 -1.27 -9.97
C ARG A 105 -7.45 -1.85 -9.67
N TYR A 106 -7.06 -1.91 -8.41
CA TYR A 106 -5.68 -2.20 -8.00
C TYR A 106 -5.50 -3.57 -7.36
N CYS A 107 -6.57 -4.23 -6.88
CA CYS A 107 -6.47 -5.47 -6.12
C CYS A 107 -7.16 -6.68 -6.77
N ASN A 108 -7.99 -6.49 -7.79
CA ASN A 108 -8.53 -7.63 -8.53
C ASN A 108 -7.43 -8.24 -9.41
N VAL A 109 -6.93 -9.40 -8.96
CA VAL A 109 -6.15 -10.31 -9.80
C VAL A 109 -7.16 -11.05 -10.67
N ASP A 110 -7.62 -10.41 -11.75
CA ASP A 110 -8.30 -11.18 -12.78
C ASP A 110 -7.27 -12.10 -13.42
N ASN A 111 -7.34 -13.38 -13.01
CA ASN A 111 -6.96 -14.51 -13.83
C ASN A 111 -7.57 -14.31 -15.23
N GLY A 112 -6.79 -13.81 -16.19
CA GLY A 112 -7.15 -13.80 -17.61
C GLY A 112 -7.82 -12.53 -18.17
N GLY A 113 -7.67 -11.37 -17.53
CA GLY A 113 -8.48 -10.18 -17.87
C GLY A 113 -7.73 -8.93 -18.32
N ARG A 114 -6.58 -9.01 -19.01
CA ARG A 114 -6.11 -7.87 -19.83
C ARG A 114 -7.10 -7.71 -20.98
N ASN A 115 -8.25 -7.07 -20.71
CA ASN A 115 -9.23 -6.74 -21.72
C ASN A 115 -8.54 -5.91 -22.79
N ALA A 116 -8.51 -6.51 -23.97
CA ALA A 116 -8.46 -5.88 -25.27
C ALA A 116 -9.09 -4.48 -25.22
N ILE A 117 -8.29 -3.49 -25.57
CA ILE A 117 -8.79 -2.21 -26.03
C ILE A 117 -9.57 -2.51 -27.32
N LYS A 118 -10.88 -2.22 -27.32
CA LYS A 118 -11.69 -2.08 -28.54
C LYS A 118 -11.26 -0.84 -29.31
#